data_AF-A0A1E9VPC3-F1
#
_entry.id   AF-A0A1E9VPC3-F1
#
_cell.length_a   1.000
_cell.length_b   1.000
_cell.length_c   1.000
_cell.angle_alpha   90.00
_cell.angle_beta   90.00
_cell.angle_gamma   90.00
#
_symmetry.space_group_name_H-M   'P 1'
#
loop_
_entity.id
_entity.type
_entity.pdbx_description
1 polymer ?
#
loop_
_entity_poly.entity_id
_entity_poly.type
_entity_poly.pdbx_seq_one_letter_code
_entity_poly.pdbx_strand_id
1 'polypeptide(L)'
;MNRSSVSDKISSIAKIVANDKLIQKKLQTGDPTHAIQGITNEIMIASNLDFIVVMDPEGIRYSHADPSYIGLPFSSHEDVKKVIGGQEFFSEKEGMLGFGFRYFVPIYYDQEIIGAVCVGLTNNTIDNQVKDGQKMIVFSLIIGLSVGIIGAVFLAQKMKKVLLGLEPQEIAEQLSEKTIIENEVDEGILAISSDKTILLINTPAKNIFYQTEQLLDFEVGKKSVIIYMTFCLKRRLSIKRPFGLNPCI
;
A
#
# COMPACT_ATOMS: atom_id res chain seq x y z
N MET A 1 -11.48 6.09 -15.64
CA MET A 1 -11.77 7.53 -15.88
C MET A 1 -13.28 7.71 -15.85
N ASN A 2 -13.81 8.73 -15.17
CA ASN A 2 -15.27 8.97 -15.10
C ASN A 2 -15.73 9.73 -16.36
N ARG A 3 -16.92 9.44 -16.90
CA ARG A 3 -17.48 10.10 -18.10
C ARG A 3 -17.43 11.63 -17.99
N SER A 4 -17.71 12.18 -16.80
CA SER A 4 -17.59 13.62 -16.53
C SER A 4 -16.17 14.13 -16.76
N SER A 5 -15.16 13.48 -16.18
CA SER A 5 -13.76 13.89 -16.34
C SER A 5 -13.27 13.83 -17.80
N VAL A 6 -13.75 12.87 -18.60
CA VAL A 6 -13.46 12.81 -20.03
C VAL A 6 -14.07 14.02 -20.73
N SER A 7 -15.37 14.27 -20.50
CA SER A 7 -16.10 15.40 -21.07
C SER A 7 -15.45 16.74 -20.72
N ASP A 8 -15.05 16.95 -19.46
CA ASP A 8 -14.42 18.19 -19.00
C ASP A 8 -13.07 18.42 -19.69
N LYS A 9 -12.26 17.36 -19.83
CA LYS A 9 -10.97 17.42 -20.53
C LYS A 9 -11.17 17.80 -22.01
N ILE A 10 -11.99 17.05 -22.74
CA ILE A 10 -12.16 17.28 -24.18
C ILE A 10 -12.88 18.58 -24.48
N SER A 11 -13.83 19.01 -23.64
CA SER A 11 -14.53 20.29 -23.81
C SER A 11 -13.61 21.48 -23.58
N SER A 12 -12.74 21.42 -22.56
CA SER A 12 -11.76 22.47 -22.30
C SER A 12 -10.81 22.65 -23.49
N ILE A 13 -10.30 21.54 -24.04
CA ILE A 13 -9.40 21.60 -25.20
C ILE A 13 -10.15 22.09 -26.44
N ALA A 14 -11.37 21.60 -26.69
CA ALA A 14 -12.18 22.06 -27.82
C ALA A 14 -12.42 23.58 -27.75
N LYS A 15 -12.70 24.12 -26.57
CA LYS A 15 -12.86 25.57 -26.33
C LYS A 15 -11.56 26.35 -26.55
N ILE A 16 -10.42 25.80 -26.17
CA ILE A 16 -9.11 26.42 -26.43
C ILE A 16 -8.87 26.51 -27.93
N VAL A 17 -9.06 25.40 -28.66
CA VAL A 17 -8.87 25.35 -30.11
C VAL A 17 -9.86 26.28 -30.84
N ALA A 18 -11.12 26.31 -30.41
CA ALA A 18 -12.14 27.18 -31.04
C ALA A 18 -11.88 28.68 -30.82
N ASN A 19 -11.19 29.06 -29.75
CA ASN A 19 -10.81 30.44 -29.44
C ASN A 19 -9.41 30.82 -29.96
N ASP A 20 -8.73 29.94 -30.68
CA ASP A 20 -7.41 30.23 -31.25
C ASP A 20 -7.53 31.20 -32.43
N LYS A 21 -6.89 32.37 -32.31
CA LYS A 21 -6.95 33.44 -33.31
C LYS A 21 -6.33 33.05 -34.64
N LEU A 22 -5.31 32.18 -34.63
CA LEU A 22 -4.66 31.73 -35.86
C LEU A 22 -5.57 30.76 -36.60
N ILE A 23 -6.23 29.84 -35.90
CA ILE A 23 -7.24 28.95 -36.47
C ILE A 23 -8.39 29.76 -37.06
N GLN A 24 -8.97 30.70 -36.30
CA GLN A 24 -10.04 31.58 -36.77
C GLN A 24 -9.66 32.31 -38.07
N LYS A 25 -8.48 32.96 -38.09
CA LYS A 25 -7.99 33.68 -39.27
C LYS A 25 -7.75 32.75 -40.46
N LYS A 26 -7.23 31.54 -40.21
CA LYS A 26 -6.93 30.58 -41.27
C LYS A 26 -8.20 30.00 -41.89
N LEU A 27 -9.22 29.69 -41.10
CA LEU A 27 -10.53 29.26 -41.61
C LEU A 27 -11.12 30.29 -42.59
N GLN A 28 -11.08 31.58 -42.25
CA GLN A 28 -11.61 32.63 -43.14
C GLN A 28 -10.93 32.67 -44.51
N THR A 29 -9.65 32.30 -44.55
CA THR A 29 -8.86 32.26 -45.79
C THR A 29 -8.89 30.90 -46.50
N GLY A 30 -9.60 29.91 -45.97
CA GLY A 30 -9.61 28.53 -46.48
C GLY A 30 -8.29 27.78 -46.27
N ASP A 31 -7.47 28.20 -45.28
CA ASP A 31 -6.19 27.59 -44.88
C ASP A 31 -5.33 27.02 -46.03
N PRO A 32 -4.90 27.84 -47.00
CA PRO A 32 -4.13 27.37 -48.16
C PRO A 32 -2.77 26.76 -47.80
N THR A 33 -2.30 27.00 -46.57
CA THR A 33 -1.03 26.51 -46.04
C THR A 33 -1.16 25.23 -45.22
N HIS A 34 -2.38 24.71 -45.01
CA HIS A 34 -2.67 23.61 -44.09
C HIS A 34 -2.11 23.84 -42.66
N ALA A 35 -2.10 25.10 -42.21
CA ALA A 35 -1.58 25.47 -40.90
C ALA A 35 -2.45 24.91 -39.76
N ILE A 36 -3.75 24.78 -39.98
CA ILE A 36 -4.69 24.24 -39.00
C ILE A 36 -4.29 22.80 -38.64
N GLN A 37 -3.99 21.96 -39.63
CA GLN A 37 -3.56 20.58 -39.41
C GLN A 37 -2.31 20.49 -38.51
N GLY A 38 -1.33 21.37 -38.72
CA GLY A 38 -0.11 21.42 -37.90
C GLY A 38 -0.42 21.73 -36.44
N ILE A 39 -1.17 22.81 -36.20
CA ILE A 39 -1.56 23.24 -34.85
C ILE A 39 -2.37 22.15 -34.14
N THR A 40 -3.35 21.56 -34.82
CA THR A 40 -4.19 20.52 -34.22
C THR A 40 -3.40 19.26 -33.89
N ASN A 41 -2.39 18.90 -34.69
CA ASN A 41 -1.55 17.74 -34.41
C ASN A 41 -0.67 17.95 -33.18
N GLU A 42 -0.08 19.14 -33.02
CA GLU A 42 0.71 19.47 -31.84
C GLU A 42 -0.14 19.39 -30.56
N ILE A 43 -1.33 20.00 -30.58
CA ILE A 43 -2.26 19.97 -29.44
C ILE A 43 -2.73 18.54 -29.15
N MET A 44 -3.04 17.77 -30.20
CA MET A 44 -3.49 16.38 -30.10
C MET A 44 -2.46 15.50 -29.40
N ILE A 45 -1.20 15.58 -29.83
CA ILE A 45 -0.07 14.82 -29.25
C ILE A 45 0.16 15.27 -27.80
N ALA A 46 0.26 16.57 -27.56
CA ALA A 46 0.54 17.11 -26.23
C ALA A 46 -0.56 16.79 -25.21
N SER A 47 -1.81 16.71 -25.67
CA SER A 47 -2.99 16.45 -24.82
C SER A 47 -3.38 14.98 -24.75
N ASN A 48 -2.68 14.10 -25.47
CA ASN A 48 -2.98 12.68 -25.62
C ASN A 48 -4.46 12.44 -26.02
N LEU A 49 -4.85 13.09 -27.12
CA LEU A 49 -6.15 12.95 -27.76
C LEU A 49 -6.01 12.12 -29.04
N ASP A 50 -7.10 11.50 -29.50
CA ASP A 50 -7.06 10.66 -30.70
C ASP A 50 -7.32 11.45 -31.98
N PHE A 51 -8.09 12.53 -31.88
CA PHE A 51 -8.30 13.44 -32.99
C PHE A 51 -8.75 14.82 -32.53
N ILE A 52 -8.35 15.82 -33.30
CA ILE A 52 -8.89 17.18 -33.27
C ILE A 52 -9.25 17.52 -34.72
N VAL A 53 -10.53 17.70 -34.99
CA VAL A 53 -11.06 17.99 -36.31
C VAL A 53 -11.65 19.39 -36.31
N VAL A 54 -11.02 20.27 -37.06
CA VAL A 54 -11.52 21.60 -37.37
C VAL A 54 -12.24 21.53 -38.72
N MET A 55 -13.42 22.13 -38.82
CA MET A 55 -14.24 22.11 -40.03
C MET A 55 -14.89 23.47 -40.30
N ASP A 56 -15.20 23.74 -41.57
CA ASP A 56 -16.00 24.91 -41.98
C ASP A 56 -17.51 24.71 -41.72
N PRO A 57 -18.38 25.71 -41.99
CA PRO A 57 -19.81 25.60 -41.77
C PRO A 57 -20.51 24.51 -42.60
N GLU A 58 -19.93 24.14 -43.73
CA GLU A 58 -20.38 23.04 -44.59
C GLU A 58 -19.95 21.67 -44.05
N GLY A 59 -19.08 21.64 -43.05
CA GLY A 59 -18.56 20.44 -42.41
C GLY A 59 -17.35 19.82 -43.13
N ILE A 60 -16.70 20.55 -44.03
CA ILE A 60 -15.46 20.11 -44.69
C ILE A 60 -14.30 20.21 -43.70
N ARG A 61 -13.52 19.13 -43.59
CA ARG A 61 -12.42 19.04 -42.61
C ARG A 61 -11.18 19.79 -43.08
N TYR A 62 -10.64 20.62 -42.20
CA TYR A 62 -9.34 21.28 -42.31
C TYR A 62 -8.25 20.55 -41.53
N SER A 63 -8.63 19.74 -40.55
CA SER A 63 -7.73 18.85 -39.84
C SER A 63 -8.34 17.48 -39.59
N HIS A 64 -7.48 16.48 -39.48
CA HIS A 64 -7.85 15.13 -39.06
C HIS A 64 -6.60 14.34 -38.65
N ALA A 65 -6.75 13.38 -37.74
CA ALA A 65 -5.64 12.52 -37.32
C ALA A 65 -5.06 11.69 -38.48
N ASP A 66 -5.94 11.22 -39.35
CA ASP A 66 -5.59 10.65 -40.67
C ASP A 66 -5.77 11.74 -41.76
N PRO A 67 -4.68 12.22 -42.39
CA PRO A 67 -4.72 13.29 -43.39
C PRO A 67 -5.56 12.98 -44.62
N SER A 68 -5.85 11.70 -44.93
CA SER A 68 -6.65 11.32 -46.09
C SER A 68 -8.11 11.81 -46.02
N TYR A 69 -8.58 12.18 -44.83
CA TYR A 69 -9.93 12.72 -44.61
C TYR A 69 -10.01 14.25 -44.67
N ILE A 70 -8.88 14.95 -44.81
CA ILE A 70 -8.86 16.41 -44.97
C ILE A 70 -9.49 16.75 -46.33
N GLY A 71 -10.36 17.76 -46.35
CA GLY A 71 -11.15 18.14 -47.53
C GLY A 71 -12.41 17.31 -47.76
N LEU A 72 -12.67 16.27 -46.97
CA LEU A 72 -13.91 15.48 -47.03
C LEU A 72 -14.93 15.96 -45.98
N PRO A 73 -16.24 15.83 -46.26
CA PRO A 73 -17.30 16.22 -45.33
C PRO A 73 -17.32 15.35 -44.07
N PHE A 74 -17.67 15.96 -42.95
CA PHE A 74 -17.78 15.26 -41.67
C PHE A 74 -18.83 14.15 -41.74
N SER A 75 -18.56 13.01 -41.11
CA SER A 75 -19.36 11.80 -41.27
C SER A 75 -20.81 11.97 -40.78
N SER A 76 -21.04 12.88 -39.84
CA SER A 76 -22.35 13.11 -39.24
C SER A 76 -22.86 14.53 -39.54
N HIS A 77 -23.70 14.64 -40.57
CA HIS A 77 -24.30 15.91 -40.97
C HIS A 77 -25.21 16.52 -39.88
N GLU A 78 -25.85 15.68 -39.06
CA GLU A 78 -26.68 16.12 -37.94
C GLU A 78 -25.84 16.81 -36.86
N ASP A 79 -24.70 16.22 -36.50
CA ASP A 79 -23.80 16.78 -35.48
C ASP A 79 -23.21 18.12 -35.97
N VAL A 80 -22.86 18.22 -37.26
CA VAL A 80 -22.42 19.48 -37.90
C VAL A 80 -23.51 20.54 -37.82
N LYS A 81 -24.75 20.23 -38.26
CA LYS A 81 -25.86 21.19 -38.20
C LYS A 81 -26.12 21.69 -36.78
N LYS A 82 -26.01 20.81 -35.79
CA LYS A 82 -26.23 21.17 -34.38
C LYS A 82 -25.17 22.15 -33.87
N VAL A 83 -23.88 21.90 -34.15
CA VAL A 83 -22.80 22.79 -33.69
C VAL A 83 -22.79 24.11 -34.45
N ILE A 84 -23.05 24.09 -35.77
CA ILE A 84 -23.18 25.31 -36.57
C ILE A 84 -24.44 26.11 -36.20
N GLY A 85 -25.44 25.47 -35.59
CA GLY A 85 -26.55 26.13 -34.91
C GLY A 85 -26.19 26.82 -33.58
N GLY A 86 -24.90 26.88 -33.21
CA GLY A 86 -24.39 27.52 -32.00
C GLY A 86 -24.45 26.64 -30.74
N GLN A 87 -24.73 25.35 -30.88
CA GLN A 87 -24.83 24.46 -29.72
C GLN A 87 -23.51 23.75 -29.44
N GLU A 88 -22.98 23.92 -28.23
CA GLU A 88 -21.94 23.05 -27.69
C GLU A 88 -22.59 21.76 -27.18
N PHE A 89 -22.01 20.60 -27.51
CA PHE A 89 -22.53 19.34 -26.98
C PHE A 89 -21.48 18.24 -26.92
N PHE A 90 -21.70 17.34 -25.96
CA PHE A 90 -21.00 16.07 -25.84
C PHE A 90 -21.76 14.98 -26.60
N SER A 91 -21.03 14.14 -27.32
CA SER A 91 -21.58 13.04 -28.11
C SER A 91 -20.77 11.77 -27.87
N GLU A 92 -21.48 10.65 -27.82
CA GLU A 92 -20.92 9.31 -27.69
C GLU A 92 -21.44 8.50 -28.85
N LYS A 93 -20.59 8.27 -29.85
CA LYS A 93 -20.96 7.65 -31.11
C LYS A 93 -19.79 6.85 -31.66
N GLU A 94 -20.11 5.88 -32.51
CA GLU A 94 -19.15 5.24 -33.39
C GLU A 94 -18.81 6.15 -34.57
N GLY A 95 -17.60 6.03 -35.12
CA GLY A 95 -17.10 6.86 -36.21
C GLY A 95 -15.89 6.20 -36.85
N MET A 96 -15.17 6.93 -37.70
CA MET A 96 -14.09 6.34 -38.50
C MET A 96 -12.93 5.81 -37.66
N LEU A 97 -12.72 6.36 -36.47
CA LEU A 97 -11.71 5.90 -35.50
C LEU A 97 -12.28 4.93 -34.45
N GLY A 98 -13.53 4.46 -34.63
CA GLY A 98 -14.24 3.58 -33.70
C GLY A 98 -15.14 4.31 -32.71
N PHE A 99 -15.60 3.57 -31.69
CA PHE A 99 -16.43 4.10 -30.61
C PHE A 99 -15.64 5.01 -29.67
N GLY A 100 -16.19 6.18 -29.39
CA GLY A 100 -15.51 7.16 -28.54
C GLY A 100 -16.38 8.34 -28.13
N PHE A 101 -15.80 9.15 -27.24
CA PHE A 101 -16.38 10.39 -26.75
C PHE A 101 -15.90 11.57 -27.59
N ARG A 102 -16.82 12.49 -27.87
CA ARG A 102 -16.59 13.65 -28.71
C ARG A 102 -17.21 14.88 -28.09
N TYR A 103 -16.60 16.02 -28.33
CA TYR A 103 -17.17 17.30 -27.93
C TYR A 103 -17.08 18.29 -29.08
N PHE A 104 -18.19 18.96 -29.34
CA PHE A 104 -18.34 19.91 -30.43
C PHE A 104 -18.45 21.33 -29.88
N VAL A 105 -17.69 22.26 -30.47
CA VAL A 105 -17.70 23.68 -30.13
C VAL A 105 -17.71 24.51 -31.42
N PRO A 106 -18.63 25.48 -31.56
CA PRO A 106 -18.61 26.40 -32.69
C PRO A 106 -17.41 27.35 -32.62
N ILE A 107 -16.85 27.68 -33.79
CA ILE A 107 -15.79 28.69 -33.93
C ILE A 107 -16.45 29.99 -34.35
N TYR A 108 -16.25 31.04 -33.55
CA TYR A 108 -16.77 32.36 -33.84
C TYR A 108 -15.69 33.30 -34.39
N TYR A 109 -16.08 34.18 -35.31
CA TYR A 109 -15.34 35.35 -35.70
C TYR A 109 -16.32 36.51 -35.86
N ASP A 110 -16.06 37.65 -35.19
CA ASP A 110 -16.96 38.80 -35.17
C ASP A 110 -18.44 38.47 -34.87
N GLN A 111 -18.67 37.52 -33.95
CA GLN A 111 -19.99 37.00 -33.52
C GLN A 111 -20.70 36.08 -34.54
N GLU A 112 -20.08 35.82 -35.69
CA GLU A 112 -20.58 34.84 -36.67
C GLU A 112 -19.88 33.50 -36.52
N ILE A 113 -20.61 32.40 -36.73
CA ILE A 113 -20.04 31.06 -36.73
C ILE A 113 -19.36 30.82 -38.07
N ILE A 114 -18.04 30.69 -38.04
CA ILE A 114 -17.22 30.45 -39.24
C ILE A 114 -16.75 29.00 -39.36
N GLY A 115 -17.16 28.13 -38.44
CA GLY A 115 -16.82 26.71 -38.45
C GLY A 115 -17.07 26.04 -37.11
N ALA A 116 -16.50 24.85 -36.93
CA ALA A 116 -16.61 24.08 -35.70
C ALA A 116 -15.34 23.28 -35.40
N VAL A 117 -15.14 22.97 -34.12
CA VAL A 117 -14.14 22.02 -33.64
C VAL A 117 -14.83 20.79 -33.08
N CYS A 118 -14.35 19.62 -33.46
CA CYS A 118 -14.67 18.34 -32.85
C CYS A 118 -13.41 17.71 -32.25
N VAL A 119 -13.37 17.56 -30.93
CA VAL A 119 -12.29 16.87 -30.22
C VAL A 119 -12.80 15.52 -29.73
N GLY A 120 -12.00 14.46 -29.82
CA GLY A 120 -12.41 13.16 -29.32
C GLY A 120 -11.32 12.21 -28.84
N LEU A 121 -11.81 11.20 -28.11
CA LEU A 121 -11.07 10.07 -27.55
C LEU A 121 -11.85 8.79 -27.85
N THR A 122 -11.15 7.78 -28.34
CA THR A 122 -11.60 6.41 -28.55
C THR A 122 -11.50 5.61 -27.25
N ASN A 123 -12.31 4.57 -27.12
CA ASN A 123 -12.22 3.68 -25.95
C ASN A 123 -10.85 3.04 -25.78
N ASN A 124 -10.15 2.71 -26.89
CA ASN A 124 -8.84 2.10 -26.84
C ASN A 124 -7.81 2.99 -26.12
N THR A 125 -7.83 4.29 -26.39
CA THR A 125 -6.91 5.25 -25.75
C THR A 125 -7.27 5.47 -24.27
N ILE A 126 -8.56 5.45 -23.94
CA ILE A 126 -9.01 5.53 -22.54
C ILE A 126 -8.55 4.30 -21.76
N ASP A 127 -8.70 3.10 -22.33
CA ASP A 127 -8.26 1.85 -21.70
C ASP A 127 -6.74 1.78 -21.53
N ASN A 128 -5.98 2.25 -22.53
CA ASN A 128 -4.52 2.30 -22.44
C ASN A 128 -4.04 3.29 -21.37
N GLN A 129 -4.64 4.48 -21.29
CA GLN A 129 -4.34 5.45 -20.22
C GLN A 129 -4.61 4.87 -18.82
N VAL A 130 -5.69 4.09 -18.67
CA VAL A 130 -6.01 3.41 -17.40
C VAL A 130 -4.98 2.31 -17.10
N LYS A 131 -4.61 1.48 -18.09
CA LYS A 131 -3.64 0.40 -17.91
C LYS A 131 -2.26 0.91 -17.51
N ASP A 132 -1.78 2.00 -18.11
CA ASP A 132 -0.48 2.55 -17.78
C ASP A 132 -0.43 3.13 -16.37
N GLY A 133 -1.50 3.80 -15.92
CA GLY A 133 -1.63 4.22 -14.52
C GLY A 133 -1.66 3.03 -13.54
N GLN A 134 -2.33 1.94 -13.91
CA GLN A 134 -2.41 0.74 -13.07
C GLN A 134 -1.08 0.00 -12.95
N LYS A 135 -0.23 0.00 -13.99
CA LYS A 135 1.09 -0.66 -13.94
C LYS A 135 1.94 -0.15 -12.78
N MET A 136 1.97 1.17 -12.56
CA MET A 136 2.74 1.76 -11.46
C MET A 136 2.21 1.31 -10.09
N ILE A 137 0.88 1.26 -9.93
CA ILE A 137 0.24 0.81 -8.69
C ILE A 137 0.59 -0.66 -8.44
N VAL A 138 0.40 -1.53 -9.43
CA VAL A 138 0.71 -2.96 -9.31
C VAL A 138 2.19 -3.17 -8.97
N PHE A 139 3.10 -2.43 -9.63
CA PHE A 139 4.52 -2.50 -9.33
C PHE A 139 4.84 -2.07 -7.90
N SER A 140 4.25 -0.97 -7.42
CA SER A 140 4.42 -0.50 -6.04
C SER A 140 3.87 -1.50 -5.00
N LEU A 141 2.76 -2.18 -5.30
CA LEU A 141 2.19 -3.23 -4.46
C LEU A 141 3.12 -4.44 -4.37
N ILE A 142 3.69 -4.87 -5.49
CA ILE A 142 4.66 -5.98 -5.52
C ILE A 142 5.89 -5.64 -4.67
N ILE A 143 6.43 -4.43 -4.81
CA ILE A 143 7.56 -3.96 -3.99
C ILE A 143 7.17 -3.93 -2.51
N GLY A 144 6.05 -3.29 -2.17
CA GLY A 144 5.59 -3.16 -0.78
C GLY A 144 5.36 -4.53 -0.13
N LEU A 145 4.71 -5.46 -0.85
CA LEU A 145 4.50 -6.83 -0.39
C LEU A 145 5.83 -7.57 -0.18
N SER A 146 6.77 -7.43 -1.12
CA SER A 146 8.10 -8.06 -1.01
C SER A 146 8.85 -7.57 0.22
N VAL A 147 8.86 -6.26 0.45
CA VAL A 147 9.48 -5.65 1.64
C VAL A 147 8.78 -6.16 2.92
N GLY A 148 7.46 -6.24 2.92
CA GLY A 148 6.69 -6.77 4.04
C GLY A 148 7.03 -8.22 4.37
N ILE A 149 7.11 -9.08 3.35
CA ILE A 149 7.49 -10.50 3.51
C ILE A 149 8.93 -10.62 4.04
N ILE A 150 9.87 -9.89 3.44
CA ILE A 150 11.28 -9.90 3.88
C ILE A 150 11.38 -9.45 5.35
N GLY A 151 10.67 -8.38 5.72
CA GLY A 151 10.62 -7.87 7.09
C GLY A 151 10.03 -8.89 8.07
N ALA A 152 8.92 -9.54 7.70
CA ALA A 152 8.29 -10.58 8.51
C ALA A 152 9.20 -11.79 8.72
N VAL A 153 9.87 -12.26 7.66
CA VAL A 153 10.83 -13.37 7.74
C VAL A 153 12.02 -13.00 8.60
N PHE A 154 12.59 -11.81 8.43
CA PHE A 154 13.70 -11.33 9.25
C PHE A 154 13.33 -11.25 10.73
N LEU A 155 12.13 -10.73 11.03
CA LEU A 155 11.61 -10.65 12.40
C LEU A 155 11.40 -12.04 13.00
N ALA A 156 10.80 -12.96 12.26
CA ALA A 156 10.60 -14.34 12.69
C ALA A 156 11.93 -15.05 12.97
N GLN A 157 12.94 -14.88 12.10
CA GLN A 157 14.28 -15.42 12.31
C GLN A 157 14.98 -14.82 13.53
N LYS A 158 14.82 -13.50 13.74
CA LYS A 158 15.38 -12.82 14.92
C LYS A 158 14.72 -13.32 16.20
N MET A 159 13.39 -13.47 16.21
CA MET A 159 12.67 -14.08 17.33
C MET A 159 13.14 -15.50 17.58
N LYS A 160 13.29 -16.32 16.54
CA LYS A 160 13.82 -17.69 16.68
C LYS A 160 15.21 -17.69 17.32
N LYS A 161 16.12 -16.77 16.95
CA LYS A 161 17.43 -16.64 17.60
C LYS A 161 17.34 -16.21 19.06
N VAL A 162 16.44 -15.28 19.40
CA VAL A 162 16.21 -14.84 20.80
C VAL A 162 15.66 -15.99 21.65
N LEU A 163 14.81 -16.82 21.07
CA LEU A 163 14.28 -18.04 21.67
C LEU A 163 15.29 -19.21 21.64
N LEU A 164 16.58 -18.96 21.36
CA LEU A 164 17.65 -19.97 21.27
C LEU A 164 17.38 -21.09 20.24
N GLY A 165 16.52 -20.83 19.26
CA GLY A 165 16.09 -21.81 18.27
C GLY A 165 14.95 -22.70 18.72
N LEU A 166 14.53 -22.60 19.99
CA LEU A 166 13.44 -23.38 20.58
C LEU A 166 12.09 -22.82 20.15
N GLU A 167 11.13 -23.70 19.90
CA GLU A 167 9.74 -23.30 19.74
C GLU A 167 9.13 -22.89 21.10
N PRO A 168 8.11 -22.00 21.14
CA PRO A 168 7.52 -21.54 22.41
C PRO A 168 7.07 -22.66 23.34
N GLN A 169 6.68 -23.80 22.77
CA GLN A 169 6.23 -24.98 23.50
C GLN A 169 7.41 -25.68 24.20
N GLU A 170 8.56 -25.80 23.53
CA GLU A 170 9.79 -26.37 24.11
C GLU A 170 10.31 -25.50 25.27
N ILE A 171 10.18 -24.17 25.17
CA ILE A 171 10.54 -23.25 26.26
C ILE A 171 9.63 -23.43 27.48
N ALA A 172 8.32 -23.58 27.25
CA ALA A 172 7.35 -23.79 28.33
C ALA A 172 7.60 -25.12 29.05
N GLU A 173 7.95 -26.18 28.31
CA GLU A 173 8.29 -27.49 28.87
C GLU A 173 9.58 -27.43 29.70
N GLN A 174 10.65 -26.83 29.18
CA GLN A 174 11.92 -26.67 29.93
C GLN A 174 11.77 -25.81 31.19
N LEU A 175 10.93 -24.77 31.14
CA LEU A 175 10.65 -23.93 32.31
C LEU A 175 9.80 -24.68 33.35
N SER A 176 8.83 -25.47 32.89
CA SER A 176 8.00 -26.32 33.75
C SER A 176 8.85 -27.39 34.45
N GLU A 177 9.73 -28.07 33.71
CA GLU A 177 10.61 -29.13 34.25
C GLU A 177 11.56 -28.58 35.32
N LYS A 178 12.19 -27.42 35.09
CA LYS A 178 13.02 -26.75 36.12
C LYS A 178 12.23 -26.39 37.37
N THR A 179 11.01 -25.88 37.20
CA THR A 179 10.15 -25.50 38.33
C THR A 179 9.71 -26.72 39.14
N ILE A 180 9.49 -27.87 38.49
CA ILE A 180 9.16 -29.13 39.15
C ILE A 180 10.37 -29.63 39.95
N ILE A 181 11.56 -29.68 39.34
CA ILE A 181 12.79 -30.11 40.02
C ILE A 181 13.06 -29.21 41.24
N GLU A 182 12.95 -27.90 41.12
CA GLU A 182 13.14 -26.97 42.24
C GLU A 182 12.15 -27.18 43.40
N ASN A 183 10.97 -27.74 43.14
CA ASN A 183 9.92 -27.94 44.14
C ASN A 183 9.76 -29.39 44.61
N GLU A 184 10.32 -30.38 43.91
CA GLU A 184 10.31 -31.79 44.30
C GLU A 184 11.57 -32.23 45.07
N VAL A 185 12.70 -31.52 44.95
CA VAL A 185 13.88 -31.83 45.75
C VAL A 185 13.65 -31.40 47.20
N ASP A 186 13.84 -32.32 48.17
CA ASP A 186 13.69 -32.05 49.62
C ASP A 186 14.71 -31.02 50.19
N GLU A 187 15.57 -30.45 49.35
CA GLU A 187 16.56 -29.44 49.70
C GLU A 187 15.97 -28.03 49.56
N GLY A 188 16.04 -27.26 50.65
CA GLY A 188 15.66 -25.85 50.63
C GLY A 188 16.69 -24.99 49.90
N ILE A 189 16.27 -24.30 48.84
CA ILE A 189 17.07 -23.32 48.10
C ILE A 189 16.70 -21.92 48.57
N LEU A 190 17.70 -21.17 49.04
CA LEU A 190 17.59 -19.75 49.40
C LEU A 190 18.77 -18.98 48.79
N ALA A 191 18.48 -18.07 47.86
CA ALA A 191 19.48 -17.19 47.27
C ALA A 191 19.36 -15.78 47.85
N ILE A 192 20.48 -15.20 48.28
CA ILE A 192 20.54 -13.86 48.90
C ILE A 192 21.54 -13.02 48.10
N SER A 193 21.14 -11.80 47.75
CA SER A 193 21.99 -10.81 47.09
C SER A 193 23.00 -10.21 48.07
N SER A 194 24.08 -9.61 47.55
CA SER A 194 25.13 -8.96 48.37
C SER A 194 24.60 -7.83 49.27
N ASP A 195 23.45 -7.25 48.93
CA ASP A 195 22.71 -6.24 49.71
C ASP A 195 21.75 -6.85 50.76
N LYS A 196 21.82 -8.18 50.97
CA LYS A 196 21.00 -8.98 51.88
C LYS A 196 19.54 -9.16 51.46
N THR A 197 19.20 -8.90 50.20
CA THR A 197 17.86 -9.10 49.66
C THR A 197 17.63 -10.56 49.23
N ILE A 198 16.47 -11.14 49.56
CA ILE A 198 16.11 -12.49 49.12
C ILE A 198 15.82 -12.46 47.61
N LEU A 199 16.63 -13.19 46.83
CA LEU A 199 16.50 -13.29 45.38
C LEU A 199 15.59 -14.46 44.96
N LEU A 200 15.66 -15.58 45.67
CA LEU A 200 14.90 -16.79 45.37
C LEU A 200 14.69 -17.62 46.64
N ILE A 201 13.52 -18.21 46.79
CA ILE A 201 13.19 -19.18 47.83
C ILE A 201 12.23 -20.24 47.27
N ASN A 202 12.61 -21.52 47.31
CA ASN A 202 11.78 -22.62 46.81
C ASN A 202 10.75 -23.12 47.86
N THR A 203 9.78 -23.93 47.44
CA THR A 203 8.71 -24.46 48.31
C THR A 203 9.24 -25.30 49.48
N PRO A 204 10.20 -26.23 49.28
CA PRO A 204 10.88 -26.92 50.38
C PRO A 204 11.50 -25.98 51.41
N ALA A 205 12.22 -24.93 50.99
CA ALA A 205 12.78 -23.93 51.91
C ALA A 205 11.68 -23.21 52.69
N LYS A 206 10.60 -22.77 52.03
CA LYS A 206 9.45 -22.16 52.70
C LYS A 206 8.87 -23.10 53.76
N ASN A 207 8.67 -24.37 53.42
CA ASN A 207 8.12 -25.37 54.34
C ASN A 207 9.00 -25.57 55.58
N ILE A 208 10.33 -25.61 55.41
CA ILE A 208 11.30 -25.69 56.53
C ILE A 208 11.20 -24.45 57.43
N PHE A 209 11.07 -23.24 56.86
CA PHE A 209 10.93 -22.01 57.63
C PHE A 209 9.55 -21.87 58.32
N TYR A 210 8.46 -22.32 57.70
CA TYR A 210 7.13 -22.31 58.33
C TYR A 210 7.04 -23.26 59.53
N GLN A 211 7.69 -24.42 59.47
CA GLN A 211 7.70 -25.39 60.57
C GLN A 211 8.50 -24.93 61.79
N THR A 212 9.37 -23.92 61.64
CA THR A 212 10.27 -23.46 62.71
C THR A 212 9.74 -22.23 63.48
N GLU A 213 8.47 -21.84 63.30
CA GLU A 213 7.80 -20.69 63.94
C GLU A 213 8.57 -19.35 63.84
N GLN A 214 9.57 -19.25 62.95
CA GLN A 214 10.22 -17.99 62.59
C GLN A 214 9.38 -17.27 61.54
N LEU A 215 8.22 -16.77 61.94
CA LEU A 215 7.46 -15.82 61.14
C LEU A 215 8.06 -14.43 61.33
N LEU A 216 8.66 -13.89 60.26
CA LEU A 216 8.37 -12.56 59.72
C LEU A 216 9.14 -12.40 58.39
N ASP A 217 8.40 -12.48 57.28
CA ASP A 217 8.71 -11.82 56.01
C ASP A 217 9.80 -12.42 55.06
N PHE A 218 9.84 -13.75 54.90
CA PHE A 218 10.60 -14.40 53.83
C PHE A 218 9.87 -14.36 52.47
N GLU A 219 9.87 -13.18 51.84
CA GLU A 219 9.41 -13.01 50.45
C GLU A 219 10.54 -12.51 49.55
N VAL A 220 10.47 -12.90 48.28
CA VAL A 220 11.38 -12.41 47.24
C VAL A 220 11.31 -10.88 47.20
N GLY A 221 12.48 -10.22 47.22
CA GLY A 221 12.58 -8.76 47.21
C GLY A 221 12.60 -8.08 48.58
N LYS A 222 12.44 -8.82 49.69
CA LYS A 222 12.61 -8.27 51.04
C LYS A 222 14.06 -8.41 51.53
N LYS A 223 14.53 -7.42 52.29
CA LYS A 223 15.83 -7.48 52.98
C LYS A 223 15.71 -8.49 54.12
N SER A 224 16.58 -9.50 54.12
CA SER A 224 16.66 -10.44 55.23
C SER A 224 17.24 -9.73 56.45
N VAL A 225 16.37 -9.46 57.42
CA VAL A 225 16.75 -8.96 58.74
C VAL A 225 16.71 -10.17 59.67
N ILE A 226 17.90 -10.60 60.12
CA ILE A 226 18.17 -11.63 61.13
C ILE A 226 18.22 -13.08 60.61
N ILE A 227 19.41 -13.52 60.19
CA ILE A 227 19.83 -14.92 60.37
C ILE A 227 21.13 -14.88 61.19
N TYR A 228 20.99 -14.62 62.49
CA TYR A 228 22.04 -14.94 63.46
C TYR A 228 21.63 -16.23 64.19
N MET A 229 22.37 -17.30 63.91
CA MET A 229 22.82 -18.28 64.91
C MET A 229 21.78 -19.22 65.57
N THR A 230 20.99 -19.97 64.78
CA THR A 230 20.37 -21.23 65.28
C THR A 230 20.34 -22.35 64.23
N PHE A 231 21.37 -22.47 63.39
CA PHE A 231 21.57 -23.66 62.54
C PHE A 231 22.82 -24.46 62.94
N CYS A 232 23.17 -24.41 64.24
CA CYS A 232 24.22 -25.24 64.82
C CYS A 232 23.61 -26.32 65.73
N LEU A 233 23.82 -27.59 65.34
CA LEU A 233 23.83 -28.77 66.21
C LEU A 233 22.51 -29.21 66.87
N LYS A 234 21.67 -29.95 66.12
CA LYS A 234 20.83 -31.00 66.74
C LYS A 234 20.70 -32.26 65.88
N ARG A 235 21.83 -32.78 65.38
CA ARG A 235 21.94 -34.20 64.98
C ARG A 235 23.11 -34.82 65.74
N ARG A 236 22.89 -35.13 67.02
CA ARG A 236 23.82 -35.86 67.88
C ARG A 236 23.27 -37.28 68.11
N LEU A 237 23.92 -38.23 67.44
CA LEU A 237 24.20 -39.62 67.87
C LEU A 237 23.06 -40.45 68.49
N SER A 238 22.52 -41.38 67.68
CA SER A 238 22.25 -42.78 68.07
C SER A 238 22.06 -43.55 66.76
N ILE A 239 22.97 -44.43 66.36
CA ILE A 239 22.82 -45.88 66.53
C ILE A 239 24.22 -46.51 66.51
N LYS A 240 24.53 -47.25 67.58
CA LYS A 240 25.63 -48.23 67.66
C LYS A 240 25.43 -49.33 66.62
N ARG A 241 26.51 -49.78 65.97
CA ARG A 241 26.92 -51.21 65.92
C ARG A 241 28.33 -51.37 65.31
N PRO A 242 29.11 -52.39 65.73
CA PRO A 242 30.53 -52.53 65.42
C PRO A 242 30.82 -53.39 64.18
N PHE A 243 32.03 -53.22 63.64
CA PHE A 243 32.90 -54.16 62.91
C PHE A 243 32.32 -55.41 62.23
N GLY A 244 32.70 -55.62 60.96
CA GLY A 244 32.82 -56.96 60.37
C GLY A 244 32.73 -57.01 58.84
N LEU A 245 33.77 -57.53 58.21
CA LEU A 245 33.97 -57.68 56.76
C LEU A 245 33.11 -58.79 56.09
N ASN A 246 32.88 -58.59 54.77
CA ASN A 246 32.78 -59.56 53.65
C ASN A 246 31.54 -60.49 53.49
N PRO A 247 31.33 -61.09 52.29
CA PRO A 247 31.32 -60.54 50.93
C PRO A 247 30.08 -61.03 50.12
N CYS A 248 30.08 -60.79 48.80
CA CYS A 248 29.26 -61.40 47.73
C CYS A 248 28.46 -62.66 48.12
N ILE A 249 27.14 -62.68 47.87
CA ILE A 249 26.41 -63.07 46.64
C ILE A 249 24.95 -62.63 46.87
#